data_AF-A0A397GL64-F1
#
_entry.id   AF-A0A397GL64-F1
#
_cell.length_a   1.000
_cell.length_b   1.000
_cell.length_c   1.000
_cell.angle_alpha   90.00
_cell.angle_beta   90.00
_cell.angle_gamma   90.00
#
_symmetry.space_group_name_H-M   'P 1'
#
loop_
_entity.id
_entity.type
_entity.pdbx_description
1 polymer ?
#
loop_
_entity_poly.entity_id
_entity_poly.type
_entity_poly.pdbx_seq_one_letter_code
_entity_poly.pdbx_strand_id
1 'polypeptide(L)'
;MVNDEKHRSKSFWRDLTEHYGAYRLYIDLPYTSSDFASSYNTDHQSCVDELIRSLVPLSNFVNKFIQDNYNSMYLKLKNLSLGPFAPRSFGIFPIIAINYNIVSNYHWDLSDASNCLCCLIPLGNFQGGDLYFPQLHVRISLQLGQVVTFDSHNLLHGNLPLISGIRHSIIYFVHQNFFHKEDNYSNMEIENVKLTKSLHNNKNLNKRILLSEPVNFQTIDYTINVPKNKDQRHSSEELERGRKGESKILHFNE
;
A
#
# COMPACT_ATOMS: atom_id res chain seq x y z
N MET A 1 9.96 -17.63 -2.12
CA MET A 1 10.29 -16.31 -1.54
C MET A 1 9.74 -16.18 -0.13
N VAL A 2 8.42 -16.13 0.07
CA VAL A 2 7.85 -15.82 1.39
C VAL A 2 8.20 -16.82 2.49
N ASN A 3 8.47 -18.09 2.17
CA ASN A 3 8.77 -19.13 3.17
C ASN A 3 10.26 -19.30 3.49
N ASP A 4 11.16 -18.60 2.78
CA ASP A 4 12.58 -18.65 3.07
C ASP A 4 12.97 -17.42 3.90
N GLU A 5 13.40 -17.64 5.13
CA GLU A 5 13.83 -16.56 6.04
C GLU A 5 14.95 -15.71 5.47
N LYS A 6 15.78 -16.27 4.58
CA LYS A 6 16.89 -15.55 3.94
C LYS A 6 16.41 -14.47 2.97
N HIS A 7 15.15 -14.53 2.55
CA HIS A 7 14.55 -13.67 1.53
C HIS A 7 13.74 -12.51 2.12
N ARG A 8 13.75 -12.36 3.45
CA ARG A 8 12.93 -11.39 4.17
C ARG A 8 13.80 -10.32 4.80
N SER A 9 13.33 -9.09 4.79
CA SER A 9 13.96 -8.01 5.55
C SER A 9 13.89 -8.29 7.07
N LYS A 10 14.76 -7.64 7.85
CA LYS A 10 14.77 -7.78 9.32
C LYS A 10 13.46 -7.35 9.97
N SER A 11 12.70 -6.46 9.33
CA SER A 11 11.43 -5.95 9.85
C SER A 11 10.21 -6.67 9.31
N PHE A 12 10.39 -7.65 8.41
CA PHE A 12 9.30 -8.37 7.75
C PHE A 12 8.22 -8.86 8.74
N TRP A 13 8.63 -9.50 9.84
CA TRP A 13 7.67 -10.06 10.80
C TRP A 13 6.91 -9.02 11.62
N ARG A 14 7.46 -7.82 11.75
CA ARG A 14 6.82 -6.71 12.44
C ARG A 14 5.81 -6.03 11.53
N ASP A 15 6.20 -5.79 10.28
CA ASP A 15 5.48 -4.89 9.39
C ASP A 15 4.61 -5.66 8.36
N LEU A 16 4.91 -6.94 8.14
CA LEU A 16 4.33 -7.82 7.11
C LEU A 16 4.27 -7.16 5.74
N THR A 17 5.23 -6.28 5.48
CA THR A 17 5.28 -5.38 4.33
C THR A 17 6.73 -5.17 3.93
N GLU A 18 6.99 -5.22 2.62
CA GLU A 18 8.28 -4.91 2.03
C GLU A 18 8.11 -3.83 0.97
N HIS A 19 9.06 -2.89 0.93
CA HIS A 19 8.96 -1.69 0.10
C HIS A 19 10.05 -1.69 -0.96
N TYR A 20 9.65 -1.58 -2.21
CA TYR A 20 10.56 -1.63 -3.35
C TYR A 20 10.46 -0.33 -4.15
N GLY A 21 11.59 0.32 -4.38
CA GLY A 21 11.71 1.47 -5.28
C GLY A 21 12.45 2.63 -4.66
N ALA A 22 11.98 3.84 -4.93
CA ALA A 22 12.60 5.08 -4.50
C ALA A 22 11.88 5.68 -3.28
N TYR A 23 12.65 6.12 -2.29
CA TYR A 23 12.22 7.01 -1.22
C TYR A 23 12.86 8.38 -1.36
N ARG A 24 12.21 9.39 -0.79
CA ARG A 24 12.76 10.72 -0.59
C ARG A 24 12.35 11.23 0.79
N LEU A 25 12.82 10.51 1.82
CA LEU A 25 12.60 10.85 3.22
C LEU A 25 13.88 11.50 3.75
N TYR A 26 13.78 12.73 4.25
CA TYR A 26 14.82 13.45 4.99
C TYR A 26 16.11 13.85 4.23
N ILE A 27 16.21 13.60 2.92
CA ILE A 27 17.34 14.02 2.07
C ILE A 27 16.85 14.61 0.74
N ASP A 28 17.65 15.53 0.17
CA ASP A 28 17.28 16.27 -1.05
C ASP A 28 17.16 15.38 -2.29
N LEU A 29 17.90 14.27 -2.34
CA LEU A 29 17.93 13.35 -3.48
C LEU A 29 17.17 12.05 -3.20
N PRO A 30 16.34 11.56 -4.13
CA PRO A 30 15.75 10.23 -4.01
C PRO A 30 16.81 9.13 -3.87
N TYR A 31 16.51 8.11 -3.06
CA TYR A 31 17.37 6.96 -2.81
C TYR A 31 16.59 5.66 -2.90
N THR A 32 17.30 4.57 -3.19
CA THR A 32 16.69 3.24 -3.32
C THR A 32 16.38 2.65 -1.94
N SER A 33 15.19 2.05 -1.78
CA SER A 33 14.76 1.35 -0.56
C SER A 33 15.70 0.20 -0.21
N SER A 34 15.85 -0.09 1.09
CA SER A 34 16.65 -1.21 1.58
C SER A 34 16.24 -2.56 0.96
N ASP A 35 14.95 -2.82 0.79
CA ASP A 35 14.47 -4.11 0.28
C ASP A 35 14.76 -4.27 -1.22
N PHE A 36 14.63 -3.19 -2.00
CA PHE A 36 15.07 -3.17 -3.41
C PHE A 36 16.57 -3.39 -3.57
N ALA A 37 17.38 -2.77 -2.71
CA ALA A 37 18.84 -2.91 -2.73
C ALA A 37 19.33 -4.21 -2.06
N SER A 38 18.41 -5.06 -1.58
CA SER A 38 18.70 -6.27 -0.81
C SER A 38 19.76 -6.05 0.28
N SER A 39 19.74 -4.88 0.94
CA SER A 39 20.89 -4.39 1.73
C SER A 39 21.21 -5.25 2.96
N TYR A 40 20.25 -6.06 3.40
CA TYR A 40 20.39 -6.99 4.51
C TYR A 40 20.96 -8.36 4.10
N ASN A 41 20.93 -8.71 2.80
CA ASN A 41 21.43 -9.95 2.26
C ASN A 41 21.74 -9.81 0.75
N THR A 42 23.00 -9.56 0.40
CA THR A 42 23.41 -9.36 -1.00
C THR A 42 23.25 -10.60 -1.87
N ASP A 43 23.33 -11.80 -1.29
CA ASP A 43 23.12 -13.06 -2.03
C ASP A 43 21.68 -13.17 -2.55
N HIS A 44 20.76 -12.43 -1.93
CA HIS A 44 19.35 -12.39 -2.29
C HIS A 44 19.03 -11.37 -3.42
N GLN A 45 19.98 -10.56 -3.88
CA GLN A 45 19.75 -9.56 -4.92
C GLN A 45 19.16 -10.18 -6.21
N SER A 46 19.62 -11.36 -6.61
CA SER A 46 19.12 -12.05 -7.81
C SER A 46 17.62 -12.34 -7.76
N CYS A 47 17.12 -12.69 -6.59
CA CYS A 47 15.70 -12.93 -6.35
C CYS A 47 14.91 -11.62 -6.38
N VAL A 48 15.42 -10.55 -5.75
CA VAL A 48 14.80 -9.23 -5.83
C VAL A 48 14.73 -8.78 -7.29
N ASP A 49 15.81 -8.90 -8.06
CA ASP A 49 15.84 -8.56 -9.48
C ASP A 49 14.82 -9.36 -10.30
N GLU A 50 14.66 -10.64 -10.01
CA GLU A 50 13.65 -11.50 -10.63
C GLU A 50 12.22 -11.08 -10.27
N LEU A 51 11.96 -10.75 -9.01
CA LEU A 51 10.68 -10.20 -8.57
C LEU A 51 10.38 -8.90 -9.33
N ILE A 52 11.31 -7.94 -9.34
CA ILE A 52 11.11 -6.66 -10.02
C ILE A 52 10.84 -6.87 -11.51
N ARG A 53 11.61 -7.74 -12.18
CA ARG A 53 11.41 -8.08 -13.59
C ARG A 53 10.02 -8.69 -13.83
N SER A 54 9.57 -9.55 -12.94
CA SER A 54 8.26 -10.21 -13.02
C SER A 54 7.09 -9.26 -12.78
N LEU A 55 7.32 -8.14 -12.08
CA LEU A 55 6.33 -7.08 -11.84
C LEU A 55 6.23 -6.07 -12.99
N VAL A 56 7.13 -6.09 -13.97
CA VAL A 56 7.10 -5.15 -15.11
C VAL A 56 5.78 -5.22 -15.89
N PRO A 57 5.24 -6.41 -16.28
CA PRO A 57 3.97 -6.47 -17.02
C PRO A 57 2.80 -5.89 -16.22
N LEU A 58 2.73 -6.19 -14.92
CA LEU A 58 1.69 -5.65 -14.03
C LEU A 58 1.82 -4.13 -13.90
N SER A 59 3.05 -3.65 -13.73
CA SER A 59 3.33 -2.21 -13.65
C SER A 59 2.91 -1.51 -14.93
N ASN A 60 3.21 -2.06 -16.11
CA ASN A 60 2.78 -1.51 -17.40
C ASN A 60 1.24 -1.43 -17.51
N PHE A 61 0.54 -2.45 -17.03
CA PHE A 61 -0.93 -2.44 -16.99
C PHE A 61 -1.47 -1.32 -16.08
N VAL A 62 -0.94 -1.20 -14.84
CA VAL A 62 -1.33 -0.12 -13.91
C VAL A 62 -1.05 1.26 -14.50
N ASN A 63 0.11 1.42 -15.14
CA ASN A 63 0.49 2.65 -15.82
C ASN A 63 -0.51 3.04 -16.91
N LYS A 64 -0.90 2.09 -17.76
CA LYS A 64 -1.89 2.29 -18.81
C LYS A 64 -3.27 2.61 -18.22
N PHE A 65 -3.67 1.91 -17.16
CA PHE A 65 -4.92 2.19 -16.45
C PHE A 65 -4.97 3.63 -15.94
N ILE A 66 -3.89 4.11 -15.28
CA ILE A 66 -3.81 5.50 -14.81
C ILE A 66 -3.77 6.48 -15.98
N GLN A 67 -3.07 6.17 -17.08
CA GLN A 67 -3.05 7.01 -18.27
C GLN A 67 -4.47 7.20 -18.84
N ASP A 68 -5.24 6.12 -18.95
CA ASP A 68 -6.55 6.14 -19.59
C ASP A 68 -7.62 6.82 -18.72
N ASN A 69 -7.56 6.63 -17.40
CA ASN A 69 -8.61 7.09 -16.48
C ASN A 69 -8.24 8.37 -15.71
N TYR A 70 -6.94 8.63 -15.55
CA TYR A 70 -6.39 9.70 -14.72
C TYR A 70 -5.18 10.36 -15.40
N ASN A 71 -5.29 10.70 -16.69
CA ASN A 71 -4.17 11.20 -17.50
C ASN A 71 -3.40 12.38 -16.86
N SER A 72 -4.07 13.28 -16.13
CA SER A 72 -3.39 14.36 -15.40
C SER A 72 -2.43 13.83 -14.33
N MET A 73 -2.82 12.78 -13.59
CA MET A 73 -1.94 12.10 -12.64
C MET A 73 -0.81 11.40 -13.38
N TYR A 74 -1.12 10.70 -14.48
CA TYR A 74 -0.11 10.03 -15.31
C TYR A 74 1.00 10.99 -15.74
N LEU A 75 0.64 12.13 -16.33
CA LEU A 75 1.60 13.15 -16.80
C LEU A 75 2.43 13.71 -15.64
N LYS A 76 1.78 14.03 -14.52
CA LYS A 76 2.43 14.52 -13.31
C LYS A 76 3.49 13.52 -12.78
N LEU A 77 3.13 12.25 -12.67
CA LEU A 77 4.04 11.20 -12.16
C LEU A 77 5.13 10.81 -13.16
N LYS A 78 4.83 10.85 -14.45
CA LYS A 78 5.80 10.62 -15.52
C LYS A 78 6.95 11.65 -15.48
N ASN A 79 6.65 12.88 -15.09
CA ASN A 79 7.62 13.98 -15.01
C ASN A 79 8.43 14.02 -13.71
N LEU A 80 8.20 13.09 -12.77
CA LEU A 80 9.00 13.01 -11.55
C LEU A 80 10.49 12.74 -11.86
N SER A 81 11.37 13.54 -11.28
CA SER A 81 12.80 13.23 -11.28
C SER A 81 13.11 12.30 -10.12
N LEU A 82 13.60 11.09 -10.43
CA LEU A 82 14.08 10.14 -9.42
C LEU A 82 15.61 10.25 -9.21
N GLY A 83 16.27 11.16 -9.93
CA GLY A 83 17.72 11.25 -9.98
C GLY A 83 18.37 10.00 -10.60
N PRO A 84 19.71 9.95 -10.67
CA PRO A 84 20.44 8.83 -11.26
C PRO A 84 20.55 7.61 -10.32
N PHE A 85 20.20 7.74 -9.04
CA PHE A 85 20.45 6.74 -8.00
C PHE A 85 19.24 5.88 -7.64
N ALA A 86 18.09 6.12 -8.29
CA ALA A 86 16.87 5.39 -8.04
C ALA A 86 16.25 4.89 -9.36
N PRO A 87 16.04 3.57 -9.50
CA PRO A 87 15.53 3.00 -10.74
C PRO A 87 14.03 3.25 -10.90
N ARG A 88 13.60 3.46 -12.15
CA ARG A 88 12.19 3.61 -12.51
C ARG A 88 11.57 2.27 -12.90
N SER A 89 11.53 1.33 -11.95
CA SER A 89 11.14 -0.07 -12.21
C SER A 89 9.62 -0.28 -12.34
N PHE A 90 8.81 0.64 -11.82
CA PHE A 90 7.35 0.50 -11.71
C PHE A 90 6.59 1.51 -12.58
N GLY A 91 7.25 2.00 -13.65
CA GLY A 91 6.70 3.00 -14.56
C GLY A 91 6.61 4.38 -13.91
N ILE A 92 5.42 4.98 -13.87
CA ILE A 92 5.19 6.30 -13.31
C ILE A 92 5.32 6.33 -11.78
N PHE A 93 5.10 5.20 -11.11
CA PHE A 93 5.19 5.12 -9.65
C PHE A 93 6.64 4.93 -9.22
N PRO A 94 7.12 5.73 -8.24
CA PRO A 94 8.48 5.58 -7.72
C PRO A 94 8.63 4.37 -6.80
N ILE A 95 7.55 3.94 -6.15
CA ILE A 95 7.57 2.93 -5.09
C ILE A 95 6.36 2.00 -5.17
N ILE A 96 6.60 0.75 -4.75
CA ILE A 96 5.54 -0.20 -4.40
C ILE A 96 5.75 -0.72 -2.98
N ALA A 97 4.66 -1.13 -2.34
CA ALA A 97 4.67 -2.00 -1.17
C ALA A 97 4.08 -3.36 -1.53
N ILE A 98 4.66 -4.42 -1.01
CA ILE A 98 4.10 -5.77 -1.05
C ILE A 98 3.71 -6.15 0.38
N ASN A 99 2.42 -6.29 0.62
CA ASN A 99 1.90 -6.70 1.93
C ASN A 99 1.58 -8.18 1.94
N TYR A 100 1.77 -8.81 3.10
CA TYR A 100 1.60 -10.24 3.33
C TYR A 100 0.57 -10.46 4.44
N ASN A 101 -0.66 -10.87 4.08
CA ASN A 101 -1.77 -11.12 5.02
C ASN A 101 -2.07 -9.97 6.00
N ILE A 102 -1.76 -8.72 5.62
CA ILE A 102 -1.85 -7.59 6.56
C ILE A 102 -3.30 -7.36 7.02
N VAL A 103 -3.48 -7.19 8.32
CA VAL A 103 -4.69 -6.63 8.92
C VAL A 103 -4.29 -5.26 9.44
N SER A 104 -5.08 -4.23 9.11
CA SER A 104 -4.77 -2.87 9.50
C SER A 104 -5.98 -2.22 10.17
N ASN A 105 -5.70 -1.48 11.23
CA ASN A 105 -6.65 -0.52 11.78
C ASN A 105 -6.95 0.56 10.73
N TYR A 106 -8.00 1.34 10.96
CA TYR A 106 -8.30 2.47 10.10
C TYR A 106 -7.20 3.54 10.22
N HIS A 107 -6.65 3.95 9.09
CA HIS A 107 -5.57 4.92 9.01
C HIS A 107 -5.66 5.77 7.73
N TRP A 108 -4.88 6.84 7.72
CA TRP A 108 -4.56 7.64 6.55
C TRP A 108 -3.08 7.49 6.24
N ASP A 109 -2.74 7.34 4.97
CA ASP A 109 -1.35 7.34 4.54
C ASP A 109 -0.89 8.79 4.34
N LEU A 110 -0.67 9.51 5.45
CA LEU A 110 -0.36 10.94 5.44
C LEU A 110 0.93 11.30 4.69
N SER A 111 1.81 10.32 4.45
CA SER A 111 3.01 10.52 3.63
C SER A 111 2.74 10.46 2.13
N ASP A 112 1.64 9.84 1.71
CA ASP A 112 1.22 9.79 0.32
C ASP A 112 0.85 11.18 -0.18
N ALA A 113 1.02 11.42 -1.47
CA ALA A 113 0.65 12.70 -2.06
C ALA A 113 -0.88 12.84 -2.12
N SER A 114 -1.41 13.85 -1.45
CA SER A 114 -2.85 14.16 -1.29
C SER A 114 -3.65 14.46 -2.57
N ASN A 115 -3.01 14.36 -3.73
CA ASN A 115 -3.62 14.52 -5.03
C ASN A 115 -3.29 13.35 -5.97
N CYS A 116 -2.65 12.29 -5.49
CA CYS A 116 -2.40 11.08 -6.26
C CYS A 116 -3.22 9.93 -5.69
N LEU A 117 -3.52 8.95 -6.54
CA LEU A 117 -4.16 7.72 -6.13
C LEU A 117 -3.09 6.66 -5.86
N CYS A 118 -3.29 5.87 -4.82
CA CYS A 118 -2.62 4.58 -4.70
C CYS A 118 -3.38 3.54 -5.55
N CYS A 119 -2.70 2.48 -5.98
CA CYS A 119 -3.31 1.34 -6.69
C CYS A 119 -3.02 0.05 -5.93
N LEU A 120 -4.06 -0.55 -5.34
CA LEU A 120 -3.99 -1.83 -4.64
C LEU A 120 -4.40 -2.96 -5.58
N ILE A 121 -3.58 -4.01 -5.63
CA ILE A 121 -3.84 -5.23 -6.40
C ILE A 121 -3.73 -6.43 -5.46
N PRO A 122 -4.84 -7.08 -5.09
CA PRO A 122 -4.82 -8.26 -4.26
C PRO A 122 -4.46 -9.49 -5.11
N LEU A 123 -3.60 -10.32 -4.54
CA LEU A 123 -3.05 -11.54 -5.13
C LEU A 123 -3.18 -12.70 -4.15
N GLY A 124 -3.09 -13.92 -4.66
CA GLY A 124 -3.19 -15.15 -3.88
C GLY A 124 -4.61 -15.73 -3.83
N ASN A 125 -4.77 -16.76 -3.00
CA ASN A 125 -6.04 -17.46 -2.81
C ASN A 125 -6.47 -17.27 -1.35
N PHE A 126 -7.51 -16.47 -1.14
CA PHE A 126 -7.92 -16.01 0.18
C PHE A 126 -9.43 -15.75 0.26
N GLN A 127 -9.94 -15.74 1.49
CA GLN A 127 -11.30 -15.34 1.83
C GLN A 127 -11.28 -14.27 2.93
N GLY A 128 -12.19 -13.30 2.83
CA GLY A 128 -12.20 -12.13 3.71
C GLY A 128 -11.12 -11.14 3.32
N GLY A 129 -10.61 -10.38 4.29
CA GLY A 129 -9.55 -9.43 4.01
C GLY A 129 -10.01 -8.19 3.24
N ASP A 130 -11.29 -7.86 3.31
CA ASP A 130 -11.92 -6.77 2.57
C ASP A 130 -11.31 -5.41 2.91
N LEU A 131 -11.27 -4.52 1.93
CA LEU A 131 -10.90 -3.13 2.12
C LEU A 131 -12.15 -2.34 2.54
N TYR A 132 -12.06 -1.59 3.63
CA TYR A 132 -13.18 -0.80 4.14
C TYR A 132 -12.83 0.69 4.24
N PHE A 133 -13.76 1.53 3.80
CA PHE A 133 -13.69 2.99 3.87
C PHE A 133 -14.80 3.51 4.79
N PRO A 134 -14.53 3.73 6.10
CA PRO A 134 -15.56 4.14 7.05
C PRO A 134 -16.25 5.45 6.67
N GLN A 135 -15.51 6.42 6.14
CA GLN A 135 -16.06 7.72 5.73
C GLN A 135 -17.13 7.59 4.62
N LEU A 136 -17.01 6.56 3.78
CA LEU A 136 -17.93 6.32 2.68
C LEU A 136 -18.97 5.24 3.02
N HIS A 137 -18.82 4.53 4.14
CA HIS A 137 -19.56 3.32 4.47
C HIS A 137 -19.50 2.27 3.34
N VAL A 138 -18.34 2.18 2.67
CA VAL A 138 -18.14 1.25 1.54
C VAL A 138 -17.17 0.15 1.93
N ARG A 139 -17.61 -1.09 1.73
CA ARG A 139 -16.80 -2.30 1.85
C ARG A 139 -16.55 -2.86 0.45
N ILE A 140 -15.28 -3.10 0.13
CA ILE A 140 -14.85 -3.72 -1.12
C ILE A 140 -14.33 -5.12 -0.81
N SER A 141 -15.10 -6.12 -1.21
CA SER A 141 -14.65 -7.51 -1.16
C SER A 141 -13.60 -7.75 -2.25
N LEU A 142 -12.33 -7.71 -1.83
CA LEU A 142 -11.18 -7.86 -2.71
C LEU A 142 -11.18 -9.25 -3.37
N GLN A 143 -11.05 -9.28 -4.70
CA GLN A 143 -10.90 -10.48 -5.51
C GLN A 143 -9.57 -10.46 -6.25
N LEU A 144 -8.97 -11.64 -6.42
CA LEU A 144 -7.73 -11.82 -7.18
C LEU A 144 -7.75 -11.06 -8.51
N GLY A 145 -6.72 -10.23 -8.73
CA GLY A 145 -6.52 -9.51 -10.00
C GLY A 145 -7.36 -8.25 -10.18
N GLN A 146 -8.18 -7.87 -9.19
CA GLN A 146 -8.82 -6.55 -9.20
C GLN A 146 -7.78 -5.44 -9.00
N VAL A 147 -8.05 -4.27 -9.57
CA VAL A 147 -7.31 -3.04 -9.26
C VAL A 147 -8.25 -2.11 -8.52
N VAL A 148 -7.89 -1.74 -7.30
CA VAL A 148 -8.62 -0.77 -6.50
C VAL A 148 -7.75 0.48 -6.39
N THR A 149 -8.23 1.60 -6.91
CA THR A 149 -7.52 2.88 -6.84
C THR A 149 -8.27 3.88 -5.99
N PHE A 150 -7.59 4.49 -5.03
CA PHE A 150 -8.20 5.44 -4.11
C PHE A 150 -7.16 6.42 -3.57
N ASP A 151 -7.64 7.53 -3.00
CA ASP A 151 -6.82 8.55 -2.37
C ASP A 151 -6.53 8.15 -0.92
N SER A 152 -5.42 7.45 -0.71
CA SER A 152 -4.99 6.92 0.60
C SER A 152 -4.66 8.01 1.62
N HIS A 153 -4.32 9.21 1.16
CA HIS A 153 -4.03 10.35 2.04
C HIS A 153 -5.31 10.91 2.66
N ASN A 154 -6.37 11.06 1.86
CA ASN A 154 -7.61 11.72 2.30
C ASN A 154 -8.73 10.74 2.71
N LEU A 155 -8.70 9.49 2.25
CA LEU A 155 -9.69 8.48 2.60
C LEU A 155 -9.17 7.58 3.72
N LEU A 156 -9.84 7.65 4.88
CA LEU A 156 -9.65 6.73 5.99
C LEU A 156 -9.98 5.32 5.51
N HIS A 157 -9.04 4.39 5.68
CA HIS A 157 -9.20 3.03 5.18
C HIS A 157 -8.48 2.00 6.05
N GLY A 158 -8.85 0.74 5.90
CA GLY A 158 -8.21 -0.39 6.58
C GLY A 158 -8.62 -1.73 6.00
N ASN A 159 -7.85 -2.76 6.33
CA ASN A 159 -8.11 -4.13 5.88
C ASN A 159 -8.78 -4.92 7.00
N LEU A 160 -9.95 -5.48 6.71
CA LEU A 160 -10.63 -6.39 7.62
C LEU A 160 -9.83 -7.70 7.76
N PRO A 161 -10.08 -8.50 8.81
CA PRO A 161 -9.41 -9.78 8.99
C PRO A 161 -9.63 -10.74 7.82
N LEU A 162 -8.60 -11.54 7.53
CA LEU A 162 -8.72 -12.72 6.68
C LEU A 162 -9.50 -13.82 7.40
N ILE A 163 -10.34 -14.52 6.67
CA ILE A 163 -11.07 -15.70 7.14
C ILE A 163 -10.23 -16.95 6.86
N SER A 164 -9.64 -17.04 5.67
CA SER A 164 -8.78 -18.16 5.28
C SER A 164 -7.84 -17.81 4.12
N GLY A 165 -6.81 -18.63 3.93
CA GLY A 165 -5.89 -18.54 2.80
C GLY A 165 -4.74 -17.55 2.96
N ILE A 166 -4.12 -17.20 1.84
CA ILE A 166 -2.96 -16.30 1.76
C ILE A 166 -3.26 -15.21 0.75
N ARG A 167 -3.34 -13.97 1.24
CA ARG A 167 -3.45 -12.74 0.48
C ARG A 167 -2.11 -12.02 0.46
N HIS A 168 -1.64 -11.74 -0.74
CA HIS A 168 -0.64 -10.70 -0.96
C HIS A 168 -1.34 -9.48 -1.52
N SER A 169 -0.79 -8.28 -1.32
CA SER A 169 -1.24 -7.12 -2.09
C SER A 169 -0.06 -6.29 -2.54
N ILE A 170 -0.09 -5.87 -3.80
CA ILE A 170 0.87 -4.90 -4.33
C ILE A 170 0.18 -3.54 -4.33
N ILE A 171 0.84 -2.56 -3.73
CA ILE A 171 0.34 -1.19 -3.63
C ILE A 171 1.31 -0.29 -4.35
N TYR A 172 0.85 0.38 -5.40
CA TYR A 172 1.61 1.42 -6.09
C TYR A 172 1.23 2.77 -5.50
N PHE A 173 2.20 3.56 -5.06
CA PHE A 173 1.93 4.86 -4.44
C PHE A 173 3.10 5.83 -4.65
N VAL A 174 2.92 7.07 -4.21
CA VAL A 174 3.93 8.12 -4.29
C VAL A 174 3.82 9.00 -3.06
N HIS A 175 4.95 9.21 -2.38
CA HIS A 175 5.01 10.13 -1.25
C HIS A 175 5.00 11.60 -1.71
N GLN A 176 4.41 12.47 -0.90
CA GLN A 176 4.35 13.91 -1.15
C GLN A 176 5.73 14.57 -1.33
N ASN A 177 6.77 14.01 -0.68
CA ASN A 177 8.13 14.55 -0.76
C ASN A 177 8.73 14.47 -2.17
N PHE A 178 8.20 13.64 -3.07
CA PHE A 178 8.63 13.65 -4.47
C PHE A 178 8.26 14.96 -5.20
N PHE A 179 7.47 15.82 -4.58
CA PHE A 179 6.92 17.04 -5.17
C PHE A 179 7.48 18.35 -4.57
N HIS A 180 8.66 18.32 -3.95
CA HIS A 180 9.26 19.54 -3.40
C HIS A 180 9.37 20.68 -4.44
N LYS A 181 9.01 21.90 -4.00
CA LYS A 181 8.83 23.09 -4.84
C LYS A 181 10.07 23.46 -5.65
N GLU A 182 11.25 23.14 -5.15
CA GLU A 182 12.53 23.49 -5.78
C GLU A 182 12.77 22.74 -7.10
N ASP A 183 12.09 21.59 -7.31
CA ASP A 183 12.24 20.79 -8.52
C ASP A 183 11.21 21.11 -9.62
N ASN A 184 10.13 21.85 -9.32
CA ASN A 184 8.94 21.90 -10.20
C ASN A 184 8.15 23.24 -10.12
N TYR A 185 8.81 24.35 -10.42
CA TYR A 185 8.38 25.72 -10.08
C TYR A 185 7.09 26.30 -10.70
N SER A 186 6.36 25.64 -11.62
CA SER A 186 5.19 26.29 -12.24
C SER A 186 4.11 25.36 -12.82
N ASN A 187 4.48 24.19 -13.34
CA ASN A 187 3.50 23.29 -13.97
C ASN A 187 2.66 22.51 -12.95
N MET A 188 3.21 22.28 -11.75
CA MET A 188 2.61 21.40 -10.75
C MET A 188 1.31 21.94 -10.13
N GLU A 189 1.21 23.25 -9.87
CA GLU A 189 0.00 23.82 -9.26
C GLU A 189 -1.21 23.72 -10.20
N ILE A 190 -1.02 24.01 -11.49
CA ILE A 190 -2.08 23.92 -12.52
C ILE A 190 -2.51 22.47 -12.74
N GLU A 191 -1.57 21.52 -12.75
CA GLU A 191 -1.88 20.10 -12.87
C GLU A 191 -2.61 19.55 -11.62
N ASN A 192 -2.23 19.99 -10.42
CA ASN A 192 -2.90 19.60 -9.17
C ASN A 192 -4.38 19.99 -9.20
N VAL A 193 -4.69 21.22 -9.59
CA VAL A 193 -6.09 21.67 -9.73
C VAL A 193 -6.87 20.84 -10.74
N LYS A 194 -6.24 20.49 -11.89
CA LYS A 194 -6.87 19.61 -12.90
C LYS A 194 -7.10 18.20 -12.37
N LEU A 195 -6.16 17.66 -11.61
CA LEU A 195 -6.26 16.33 -11.03
C LEU A 195 -7.37 16.25 -9.98
N THR A 196 -7.45 17.21 -9.05
CA THR A 196 -8.55 17.32 -8.09
C THR A 196 -9.93 17.40 -8.78
N LYS A 197 -10.02 18.13 -9.89
CA LYS A 197 -11.24 18.18 -10.72
C LYS A 197 -11.56 16.84 -11.39
N SER A 198 -10.56 16.15 -11.94
CA SER A 198 -10.72 14.82 -12.55
C SER A 198 -11.25 13.81 -11.52
N LEU A 199 -10.66 13.79 -10.32
CA LEU A 199 -11.10 12.95 -9.21
C LEU A 199 -12.54 13.26 -8.79
N HIS A 200 -12.92 14.54 -8.73
CA HIS A 200 -14.31 14.93 -8.46
C HIS A 200 -15.29 14.47 -9.55
N ASN A 201 -14.92 14.59 -10.83
CA ASN A 201 -15.79 14.18 -11.93
C ASN A 201 -16.01 12.66 -11.97
N ASN A 202 -14.98 11.88 -11.63
CA ASN A 202 -15.07 10.42 -11.58
C ASN A 202 -16.02 9.89 -10.49
N LYS A 203 -16.40 10.69 -9.48
CA LYS A 203 -17.42 10.32 -8.48
C LYS A 203 -18.77 9.92 -9.13
N ASN A 204 -19.08 10.46 -10.30
CA ASN A 204 -20.34 10.19 -11.02
C ASN A 204 -20.32 8.90 -11.89
N LEU A 205 -19.15 8.28 -12.06
CA LEU A 205 -18.98 7.06 -12.88
C LEU A 205 -19.18 5.75 -12.10
N ASN A 206 -19.39 5.82 -10.78
CA ASN A 206 -19.61 4.68 -9.87
C ASN A 206 -20.98 3.98 -10.03
N LYS A 207 -21.54 3.88 -11.25
CA LYS A 207 -22.86 3.25 -11.49
C LYS A 207 -22.87 1.71 -11.49
N ARG A 208 -21.88 1.03 -10.91
CA ARG A 208 -21.79 -0.44 -10.94
C ARG A 208 -21.40 -1.14 -9.64
N ILE A 209 -21.80 -0.61 -8.49
CA ILE A 209 -21.77 -1.38 -7.24
C ILE A 209 -23.16 -1.28 -6.60
N LEU A 210 -23.85 -2.43 -6.50
CA LEU A 210 -25.06 -2.54 -5.72
C LEU A 210 -24.64 -2.40 -4.24
N LEU A 211 -24.95 -1.25 -3.67
CA LEU A 211 -24.67 -0.94 -2.27
C LEU A 211 -25.60 -1.80 -1.40
N SER A 212 -25.06 -2.82 -0.72
CA SER A 212 -25.79 -3.53 0.31
C SER A 212 -25.75 -2.73 1.62
N GLU A 213 -26.88 -2.70 2.32
CA GLU A 213 -27.07 -2.02 3.60
C GLU A 213 -26.07 -2.44 4.68
N PRO A 214 -25.83 -1.56 5.68
CA PRO A 214 -24.80 -1.72 6.70
C PRO A 214 -25.01 -2.98 7.54
N VAL A 215 -23.91 -3.70 7.78
CA VAL A 215 -23.83 -4.68 8.88
C VAL A 215 -23.24 -3.96 10.07
N ASN A 216 -23.99 -3.88 11.17
CA ASN A 216 -23.46 -3.42 12.45
C ASN A 216 -22.33 -4.36 12.89
N PHE A 217 -21.08 -3.89 12.82
CA PHE A 217 -19.96 -4.60 13.40
C PHE A 217 -19.82 -4.18 14.87
N GLN A 218 -20.22 -5.08 15.76
CA GLN A 218 -19.71 -5.04 17.13
C GLN A 218 -18.20 -5.26 17.05
N THR A 219 -17.43 -4.36 17.66
CA THR A 219 -16.03 -4.56 17.98
C THR A 219 -15.94 -5.77 18.90
N ILE A 220 -15.66 -6.94 18.34
CA ILE A 220 -15.33 -8.13 19.12
C ILE A 220 -13.84 -8.02 19.44
N ASP A 221 -13.52 -7.78 20.71
CA ASP A 221 -12.17 -7.99 21.23
C ASP A 221 -11.81 -9.47 21.05
N TYR A 222 -10.94 -9.76 20.08
CA TYR A 222 -10.41 -11.11 19.90
C TYR A 222 -9.37 -11.39 20.99
N THR A 223 -9.80 -11.85 22.16
CA THR A 223 -8.96 -12.70 23.01
C THR A 223 -8.97 -14.10 22.37
N ILE A 224 -7.95 -14.39 21.56
CA ILE A 224 -7.79 -15.70 20.93
C ILE A 224 -7.44 -16.72 22.03
N ASN A 225 -8.42 -17.52 22.44
CA ASN A 225 -8.15 -18.77 23.15
C ASN A 225 -7.63 -19.80 22.13
N VAL A 226 -6.31 -19.88 21.98
CA VAL A 226 -5.64 -20.90 21.16
C VAL A 226 -5.85 -22.28 21.81
N PRO A 227 -6.48 -23.25 21.13
CA PRO A 227 -6.49 -24.63 21.60
C PRO A 227 -5.06 -25.18 21.56
N LYS A 228 -4.57 -25.64 22.72
CA LYS A 228 -3.30 -26.35 22.83
C LYS A 228 -3.38 -27.64 22.03
N ASN A 229 -2.87 -27.65 20.80
CA ASN A 229 -2.34 -28.86 20.20
C ASN A 229 -1.06 -28.57 19.43
N LYS A 230 -0.10 -29.46 19.66
CA LYS A 230 1.34 -29.28 19.53
C LYS A 230 1.75 -29.04 18.09
N ASP A 231 2.36 -27.87 17.85
CA ASP A 231 3.56 -27.84 17.01
C ASP A 231 4.59 -26.94 17.69
N GLN A 232 5.69 -27.56 18.14
CA GLN A 232 6.76 -26.91 18.87
C GLN A 232 7.65 -26.19 17.87
N ARG A 233 7.53 -24.86 17.79
CA ARG A 233 8.64 -23.95 17.51
C ARG A 233 8.22 -22.51 17.85
N HIS A 234 8.79 -22.03 18.94
CA HIS A 234 8.79 -20.66 19.49
C HIS A 234 7.62 -20.23 20.39
N SER A 235 7.99 -19.58 21.50
CA SER A 235 7.17 -19.35 22.69
C SER A 235 6.30 -18.11 22.58
N SER A 236 5.16 -18.13 23.25
CA SER A 236 4.19 -17.04 23.37
C SER A 236 4.77 -15.71 23.89
N GLU A 237 5.98 -15.72 24.49
CA GLU A 237 6.66 -14.52 24.98
C GLU A 237 7.32 -13.68 23.88
N GLU A 238 7.63 -14.24 22.72
CA GLU A 238 8.25 -13.49 21.60
C GLU A 238 7.22 -12.68 20.80
N LEU A 239 5.96 -13.13 20.76
CA LEU A 239 4.83 -12.42 20.15
C LEU A 239 4.31 -11.25 20.99
N GLU A 240 4.45 -11.29 22.32
CA GLU A 240 4.00 -10.19 23.19
C GLU A 240 4.96 -8.99 23.22
N ARG A 241 6.27 -9.20 23.01
CA ARG A 241 7.25 -8.09 23.03
C ARG A 241 7.10 -7.11 21.87
N GLY A 242 6.46 -7.50 20.76
CA GLY A 242 6.17 -6.64 19.62
C GLY A 242 5.00 -5.66 19.80
N ARG A 243 4.24 -5.76 20.90
CA ARG A 243 3.00 -4.98 21.12
C ARG A 243 3.12 -3.73 21.99
N LYS A 244 4.32 -3.38 22.48
CA LYS A 244 4.51 -2.16 23.27
C LYS A 244 4.78 -0.93 22.38
N GLY A 245 3.73 -0.45 21.74
CA GLY A 245 3.62 0.93 21.25
C GLY A 245 2.37 1.55 21.86
N GLU A 246 2.55 2.41 22.87
CA GLU A 246 1.44 3.10 23.54
C GLU A 246 0.75 4.06 22.56
N SER A 247 -0.50 3.75 22.18
CA SER A 247 -1.41 4.75 21.59
C SER A 247 -2.36 5.23 22.67
N LYS A 248 -2.21 6.50 23.07
CA LYS A 248 -3.16 7.20 23.93
C LYS A 248 -4.48 7.38 23.16
N ILE A 249 -5.54 6.76 23.65
CA ILE A 249 -6.91 6.98 23.18
C ILE A 249 -7.40 8.29 23.80
N LEU A 250 -7.72 9.28 22.96
CA LEU A 250 -8.50 10.45 23.37
C LEU A 250 -9.98 10.08 23.31
N HIS A 251 -10.62 10.03 24.47
CA HIS A 251 -12.08 9.98 24.57
C HIS A 251 -12.66 11.37 24.34
N PHE A 252 -13.61 11.49 23.41
CA PHE A 252 -14.56 12.58 23.39
C PHE A 252 -15.90 12.02 23.87
N ASN A 253 -16.37 12.52 25.02
CA ASN A 253 -17.74 12.34 25.46
C ASN A 253 -18.63 13.32 24.68
N GLU A 254 -19.88 12.88 24.46
CA GLU A 254 -20.98 13.56 23.75
C GLU A 254 -21.15 15.05 24.09
#